data_AF-A0A9E2NGC9-F1
#
_entry.id   AF-A0A9E2NGC9-F1
#
_cell.length_a   1.000
_cell.length_b   1.000
_cell.length_c   1.000
_cell.angle_alpha   90.00
_cell.angle_beta   90.00
_cell.angle_gamma   90.00
#
_symmetry.space_group_name_H-M   'P 1'
#
loop_
_entity.id
_entity.type
_entity.pdbx_description
1 polymer ?
#
loop_
_entity_poly.entity_id
_entity_poly.type
_entity_poly.pdbx_seq_one_letter_code
_entity_poly.pdbx_strand_id
1 'polypeptide(L)'
;MLKDHADLIASELSEGTGASVALSIVASGMRSGLDIWFHDLEKRQGPIVELRPHGLRAHRVQLRFGNFSRQILKQISEAPAEDIQLARSLVTSIRVEANVEIPGQSLECWTVDDGRFTIAATLKHETTADGGDAIVATCREVIVPLMAAMAELIGYDEIVPEDTSGELEGALSLALVRKRERNPRNRLLCLRVHGYKCYCCGLKPQLKYGPAGKVLEVHHLQPVSQLHEERRYDPKADLVPLCPNCHRAVHTRRPTPYSIEELIIMMDTNVH
;
A
#
# COMPACT_ATOMS: atom_id res chain seq x y z
N MET A 1 -10.77 23.42 -0.12
CA MET A 1 -9.71 23.37 0.90
C MET A 1 -9.53 21.92 1.34
N LEU A 2 -8.40 21.55 1.96
CA LEU A 2 -8.16 20.16 2.41
C LEU A 2 -9.27 19.62 3.33
N LYS A 3 -9.78 20.45 4.25
CA LYS A 3 -10.89 20.11 5.14
C LYS A 3 -12.16 19.63 4.41
N ASP A 4 -12.38 20.08 3.18
CA ASP A 4 -13.58 19.76 2.39
C ASP A 4 -13.47 18.39 1.70
N HIS A 5 -12.31 17.72 1.80
CA HIS A 5 -12.00 16.44 1.17
C HIS A 5 -11.62 15.35 2.18
N ALA A 6 -11.98 15.52 3.47
CA ALA A 6 -11.58 14.59 4.54
C ALA A 6 -12.01 13.14 4.27
N ASP A 7 -13.25 12.92 3.79
CA ASP A 7 -13.79 11.58 3.50
C ASP A 7 -13.07 10.93 2.31
N LEU A 8 -12.79 11.70 1.26
CA LEU A 8 -12.02 11.23 0.10
C LEU A 8 -10.61 10.79 0.51
N ILE A 9 -9.95 11.57 1.37
CA ILE A 9 -8.62 11.25 1.89
C ILE A 9 -8.70 9.98 2.74
N ALA A 10 -9.64 9.88 3.68
CA ALA A 10 -9.80 8.70 4.52
C ALA A 10 -9.97 7.43 3.70
N SER A 11 -10.87 7.45 2.70
CA SER A 11 -11.14 6.30 1.82
C SER A 11 -9.91 5.89 1.02
N GLU A 12 -9.22 6.83 0.36
CA GLU A 12 -8.03 6.52 -0.45
C GLU A 12 -6.87 5.99 0.40
N LEU A 13 -6.73 6.47 1.64
CA LEU A 13 -5.70 6.01 2.54
C LEU A 13 -6.00 4.61 3.07
N SER A 14 -7.20 4.36 3.60
CA SER A 14 -7.58 3.04 4.12
C SER A 14 -7.47 1.96 3.04
N GLU A 15 -7.95 2.22 1.82
CA GLU A 15 -7.82 1.29 0.69
C GLU A 15 -6.35 1.06 0.28
N GLY A 16 -5.53 2.11 0.35
CA GLY A 16 -4.14 2.06 -0.07
C GLY A 16 -3.22 1.37 0.94
N THR A 17 -3.47 1.56 2.23
CA THR A 17 -2.62 1.05 3.32
C THR A 17 -3.04 -0.32 3.82
N GLY A 18 -4.31 -0.72 3.62
CA GLY A 18 -4.89 -1.85 4.33
C GLY A 18 -4.90 -1.62 5.84
N ALA A 19 -5.21 -0.39 6.26
CA ALA A 19 -5.29 -0.02 7.67
C ALA A 19 -6.32 1.10 7.85
N SER A 20 -7.13 1.01 8.90
CA SER A 20 -8.07 2.08 9.24
C SER A 20 -7.31 3.34 9.67
N VAL A 21 -7.65 4.49 9.08
CA VAL A 21 -7.03 5.78 9.40
C VAL A 21 -8.03 6.76 10.01
N ALA A 22 -7.53 7.64 10.88
CA ALA A 22 -8.25 8.75 11.44
C ALA A 22 -7.60 10.08 11.04
N LEU A 23 -8.41 11.15 10.96
CA LEU A 23 -7.98 12.47 10.51
C LEU A 23 -8.43 13.58 11.46
N SER A 24 -7.65 14.64 11.53
CA SER A 24 -8.03 15.87 12.25
C SER A 24 -7.48 17.09 11.54
N ILE A 25 -8.27 18.16 11.50
CA ILE A 25 -7.86 19.44 10.91
C ILE A 25 -6.84 20.11 11.84
N VAL A 26 -5.72 20.52 11.26
CA VAL A 26 -4.72 21.34 11.92
C VAL A 26 -4.91 22.78 11.46
N ALA A 27 -5.46 23.61 12.35
CA ALA A 27 -5.56 25.05 12.10
C ALA A 27 -4.16 25.67 12.16
N SER A 28 -3.68 26.19 11.03
CA SER A 28 -2.40 26.91 10.98
C SER A 28 -2.47 28.00 9.91
N GLY A 29 -2.51 29.26 10.32
CA GLY A 29 -2.53 30.39 9.39
C GLY A 29 -3.75 30.38 8.46
N MET A 30 -3.55 30.77 7.19
CA MET A 30 -4.63 31.03 6.22
C MET A 30 -5.16 29.77 5.50
N ARG A 31 -4.41 28.66 5.49
CA ARG A 31 -4.83 27.37 4.89
C ARG A 31 -4.62 26.24 5.89
N SER A 32 -5.68 25.48 6.15
CA SER A 32 -5.67 24.36 7.08
C SER A 32 -4.85 23.18 6.56
N GLY A 33 -4.15 22.50 7.48
CA GLY A 33 -3.54 21.19 7.25
C GLY A 33 -4.40 20.05 7.79
N LEU A 34 -3.94 18.82 7.60
CA LEU A 34 -4.55 17.61 8.13
C LEU A 34 -3.49 16.75 8.81
N ASP A 35 -3.74 16.35 10.05
CA ASP A 35 -3.01 15.27 10.70
C ASP A 35 -3.76 13.96 10.46
N ILE A 36 -3.00 12.92 10.15
CA ILE A 36 -3.48 11.58 9.78
C ILE A 36 -2.73 10.56 10.63
N TRP A 37 -3.43 9.59 11.21
CA TRP A 37 -2.84 8.52 12.01
C TRP A 37 -3.65 7.23 11.89
N PHE A 38 -3.12 6.10 12.36
CA PHE A 38 -3.87 4.84 12.42
C PHE A 38 -5.02 4.95 13.43
N HIS A 39 -6.23 4.60 13.03
CA HIS A 39 -7.42 4.74 13.87
C HIS A 39 -7.29 4.00 15.22
N ASP A 40 -6.66 2.83 15.21
CA ASP A 40 -6.49 1.97 16.39
C ASP A 40 -5.39 2.45 17.34
N LEU A 41 -4.61 3.45 16.91
CA LEU A 41 -3.63 4.11 17.77
C LEU A 41 -4.16 5.47 18.20
N GLU A 42 -3.91 5.83 19.46
CA GLU A 42 -4.09 7.22 19.84
C GLU A 42 -3.10 8.10 19.07
N LYS A 43 -3.58 9.23 18.53
CA LYS A 43 -2.78 10.20 17.77
C LYS A 43 -1.43 10.53 18.43
N ARG A 44 -1.39 10.64 19.76
CA ARG A 44 -0.17 11.01 20.51
C ARG A 44 0.80 9.86 20.76
N GLN A 45 0.38 8.62 20.50
CA GLN A 45 1.14 7.41 20.81
C GLN A 45 1.77 6.78 19.57
N GLY A 46 1.37 7.19 18.36
CA GLY A 46 1.83 6.58 17.11
C GLY A 46 2.52 7.54 16.15
N PRO A 47 2.79 7.06 14.92
CA PRO A 47 3.15 7.90 13.80
C PRO A 47 1.98 8.79 13.40
N ILE A 48 2.30 10.02 13.02
CA ILE A 48 1.37 11.03 12.52
C ILE A 48 1.93 11.52 11.20
N VAL A 49 1.12 11.46 10.15
CA VAL A 49 1.41 12.09 8.87
C VAL A 49 0.66 13.41 8.80
N GLU A 50 1.39 14.51 8.73
CA GLU A 50 0.83 15.83 8.52
C GLU A 50 0.85 16.18 7.02
N LEU A 51 -0.31 16.48 6.45
CA LEU A 51 -0.49 16.99 5.09
C LEU A 51 -0.80 18.48 5.12
N ARG A 52 0.02 19.28 4.42
CA ARG A 52 -0.18 20.73 4.29
C ARG A 52 -0.02 21.19 2.84
N PRO A 53 -0.77 22.22 2.41
CA PRO A 53 -0.42 22.92 1.20
C PRO A 53 0.92 23.65 1.36
N HIS A 54 1.73 23.63 0.32
CA HIS A 54 3.03 24.31 0.24
C HIS A 54 3.04 25.20 -1.00
N GLY A 55 2.77 26.50 -0.83
CA GLY A 55 2.46 27.38 -1.94
C GLY A 55 1.12 27.02 -2.63
N LEU A 56 0.94 27.42 -3.89
CA LEU A 56 -0.34 27.26 -4.60
C LEU A 56 -0.54 25.88 -5.23
N ARG A 57 0.56 25.21 -5.63
CA ARG A 57 0.55 24.02 -6.49
C ARG A 57 1.44 22.91 -5.94
N ALA A 58 1.63 22.83 -4.62
CA ALA A 58 2.34 21.72 -4.01
C ALA A 58 1.73 21.36 -2.67
N HIS A 59 1.97 20.12 -2.25
CA HIS A 59 1.76 19.65 -0.89
C HIS A 59 3.10 19.31 -0.24
N ARG A 60 3.22 19.63 1.04
CA ARG A 60 4.26 19.09 1.91
C ARG A 60 3.61 18.09 2.86
N VAL A 61 4.17 16.88 2.87
CA VAL A 61 3.81 15.78 3.75
C VAL A 61 4.95 15.60 4.73
N GLN A 62 4.64 15.47 6.02
CA GLN A 62 5.63 15.22 7.05
C GLN A 62 5.17 14.11 8.00
N LEU A 63 5.92 13.01 8.01
CA LEU A 63 5.84 11.97 9.02
C LEU A 63 6.58 12.42 10.29
N ARG A 64 5.93 12.29 11.44
CA ARG A 64 6.49 12.53 12.77
C ARG A 64 5.86 11.57 13.77
N PHE A 65 6.38 11.54 14.99
CA PHE A 65 5.80 10.75 16.07
C PHE A 65 5.13 11.63 17.12
N GLY A 66 4.08 11.09 17.74
CA GLY A 66 3.44 11.75 18.88
C GLY A 66 4.34 11.76 20.12
N ASN A 67 4.07 12.68 21.05
CA ASN A 67 4.89 12.90 22.25
C ASN A 67 4.95 11.70 23.21
N PHE A 68 4.05 10.73 23.08
CA PHE A 68 3.96 9.54 23.93
C PHE A 68 4.21 8.24 23.14
N SER A 69 4.99 8.31 22.07
CA SER A 69 5.26 7.21 21.14
C SER A 69 6.33 6.21 21.58
N ARG A 70 6.80 6.27 22.83
CA ARG A 70 7.92 5.42 23.31
C ARG A 70 7.70 3.93 23.06
N GLN A 71 6.47 3.44 23.28
CA GLN A 71 6.15 2.02 23.09
C GLN A 71 6.21 1.64 21.61
N ILE A 72 5.62 2.45 20.73
CA ILE A 72 5.67 2.25 19.28
C ILE A 72 7.11 2.29 18.76
N LEU A 73 7.92 3.26 19.22
CA LEU A 73 9.32 3.36 18.83
C LEU A 73 10.12 2.12 19.25
N LYS A 74 9.84 1.57 20.44
CA LYS A 74 10.44 0.31 20.88
C LYS A 74 10.05 -0.85 19.95
N GLN A 75 8.77 -0.98 19.60
CA GLN A 75 8.31 -2.00 18.65
C GLN A 75 9.02 -1.87 17.30
N ILE A 76 9.11 -0.65 16.75
CA ILE A 76 9.81 -0.38 15.49
C ILE A 76 11.30 -0.78 15.58
N SER A 77 11.96 -0.51 16.71
CA SER A 77 13.37 -0.89 16.91
C SER A 77 13.60 -2.40 17.00
N GLU A 78 12.56 -3.16 17.35
CA GLU A 78 12.57 -4.61 17.48
C GLU A 78 12.02 -5.31 16.22
N ALA A 79 11.63 -4.54 15.19
CA ALA A 79 11.06 -5.07 13.96
C ALA A 79 12.05 -6.01 13.25
N PRO A 80 11.58 -7.14 12.68
CA PRO A 80 12.44 -8.03 11.91
C PRO A 80 13.10 -7.32 10.72
N ALA A 81 14.29 -7.80 10.33
CA ALA A 81 15.06 -7.20 9.24
C ALA A 81 14.28 -7.13 7.91
N GLU A 82 13.40 -8.10 7.68
CA GLU A 82 12.57 -8.20 6.47
C GLU A 82 11.49 -7.11 6.45
N ASP A 83 10.86 -6.83 7.57
CA ASP A 83 9.85 -5.76 7.78
C ASP A 83 10.49 -4.39 7.57
N ILE A 84 11.71 -4.22 8.11
CA ILE A 84 12.53 -3.02 7.88
C ILE A 84 12.83 -2.85 6.39
N GLN A 85 13.19 -3.92 5.69
CA GLN A 85 13.47 -3.87 4.25
C GLN A 85 12.20 -3.56 3.44
N LEU A 86 11.06 -4.14 3.80
CA LEU A 86 9.78 -3.87 3.15
C LEU A 86 9.35 -2.41 3.38
N ALA A 87 9.47 -1.91 4.60
CA ALA A 87 9.20 -0.51 4.95
C ALA A 87 10.08 0.45 4.15
N ARG A 88 11.39 0.19 4.05
CA ARG A 88 12.31 0.99 3.22
C ARG A 88 11.93 0.95 1.74
N SER A 89 11.53 -0.21 1.22
CA SER A 89 11.08 -0.37 -0.16
C SER A 89 9.80 0.40 -0.44
N LEU A 90 8.87 0.43 0.51
CA LEU A 90 7.65 1.24 0.45
C LEU A 90 7.98 2.73 0.39
N VAL A 91 8.85 3.24 1.28
CA VAL A 91 9.26 4.66 1.25
C VAL A 91 10.03 4.99 -0.05
N THR A 92 10.86 4.08 -0.55
CA THR A 92 11.56 4.26 -1.83
C THR A 92 10.60 4.28 -3.03
N SER A 93 9.42 3.65 -2.90
CA SER A 93 8.37 3.66 -3.92
C SER A 93 7.54 4.95 -3.97
N ILE A 94 7.81 5.91 -3.07
CA ILE A 94 7.27 7.26 -3.17
C ILE A 94 7.72 7.86 -4.49
N ARG A 95 6.80 8.56 -5.15
CA ARG A 95 7.06 9.16 -6.46
C ARG A 95 8.33 10.04 -6.42
N VAL A 96 9.24 9.83 -7.38
CA VAL A 96 10.57 10.46 -7.41
C VAL A 96 10.51 11.98 -7.36
N GLU A 97 9.51 12.59 -7.99
CA GLU A 97 9.33 14.05 -8.01
C GLU A 97 8.86 14.64 -6.66
N ALA A 98 8.53 13.80 -5.67
CA ALA A 98 8.04 14.22 -4.36
C ALA A 98 9.16 14.69 -3.41
N ASN A 99 10.41 14.87 -3.86
CA ASN A 99 11.57 15.37 -3.09
C ASN A 99 11.55 14.90 -1.61
N VAL A 100 11.90 13.64 -1.40
CA VAL A 100 11.89 13.02 -0.08
C VAL A 100 13.17 13.40 0.69
N GLU A 101 12.98 13.88 1.92
CA GLU A 101 14.02 14.33 2.84
C GLU A 101 13.94 13.51 4.13
N ILE A 102 15.04 12.84 4.49
CA ILE A 102 15.21 12.16 5.78
C ILE A 102 16.42 12.79 6.48
N PRO A 103 16.24 13.71 7.44
CA PRO A 103 17.35 14.46 8.01
C PRO A 103 18.47 13.55 8.56
N GLY A 104 19.68 13.71 8.01
CA GLY A 104 20.86 12.95 8.43
C GLY A 104 20.92 11.49 7.96
N GLN A 105 19.98 11.04 7.14
CA GLN A 105 19.91 9.66 6.67
C GLN A 105 19.58 9.58 5.17
N SER A 106 19.79 8.41 4.55
CA SER A 106 19.51 8.13 3.14
C SER A 106 18.17 7.41 2.94
N LEU A 107 17.54 7.57 1.77
CA LEU A 107 16.27 6.93 1.42
C LEU A 107 16.33 5.39 1.45
N GLU A 108 17.49 4.81 1.16
CA GLU A 108 17.69 3.36 1.03
C GLU A 108 17.94 2.67 2.37
N CYS A 109 18.46 3.41 3.37
CA CYS A 109 19.04 2.84 4.59
C CYS A 109 18.58 3.52 5.90
N TRP A 110 17.45 4.23 5.89
CA TRP A 110 16.98 4.96 7.07
C TRP A 110 16.57 4.05 8.24
N THR A 111 16.62 4.59 9.46
CA THR A 111 16.29 3.98 10.75
C THR A 111 15.49 4.96 11.62
N VAL A 112 14.51 4.45 12.36
CA VAL A 112 13.74 5.25 13.32
C VAL A 112 14.46 5.22 14.67
N ASP A 113 15.36 6.18 14.89
CA ASP A 113 16.23 6.18 16.07
C ASP A 113 15.50 6.64 17.34
N ASP A 114 14.66 7.68 17.23
CA ASP A 114 13.86 8.23 18.33
C ASP A 114 12.65 9.04 17.83
N GLY A 115 11.88 9.62 18.74
CA GLY A 115 10.67 10.39 18.42
C GLY A 115 10.89 11.69 17.64
N ARG A 116 12.14 12.12 17.43
CA ARG A 116 12.52 13.24 16.55
C ARG A 116 12.68 12.80 15.10
N PHE A 117 12.73 11.50 14.84
CA PHE A 117 12.77 10.97 13.48
C PHE A 117 11.61 11.52 12.65
N THR A 118 11.92 11.92 11.41
CA THR A 118 10.94 12.49 10.50
C THR A 118 11.29 12.14 9.06
N ILE A 119 10.26 11.98 8.24
CA ILE A 119 10.39 11.93 6.78
C ILE A 119 9.52 13.05 6.24
N ALA A 120 10.09 13.92 5.42
CA ALA A 120 9.33 14.95 4.72
C ALA A 120 9.35 14.69 3.22
N ALA A 121 8.25 14.98 2.54
CA ALA A 121 8.16 14.90 1.09
C ALA A 121 7.37 16.11 0.58
N THR A 122 7.82 16.71 -0.51
CA THR A 122 7.14 17.83 -1.17
C THR A 122 6.79 17.47 -2.61
N LEU A 123 5.51 17.25 -2.89
CA LEU A 123 5.02 16.93 -4.23
C LEU A 123 4.40 18.16 -4.89
N LYS A 124 4.87 18.47 -6.10
CA LYS A 124 4.30 19.53 -6.95
C LYS A 124 3.20 18.97 -7.85
N HIS A 125 2.22 19.82 -8.17
CA HIS A 125 1.04 19.49 -8.96
C HIS A 125 0.89 20.41 -10.17
N GLU A 126 0.28 19.87 -11.22
CA GLU A 126 -0.14 20.66 -12.38
C GLU A 126 -1.33 21.56 -12.06
N THR A 127 -2.19 21.15 -11.12
CA THR A 127 -3.34 21.95 -10.68
C THR A 127 -3.08 22.59 -9.33
N THR A 128 -4.07 23.30 -8.79
CA THR A 128 -4.00 23.87 -7.45
C THR A 128 -3.98 22.75 -6.41
N ALA A 129 -3.25 22.96 -5.32
CA ALA A 129 -3.15 21.99 -4.24
C ALA A 129 -4.50 21.68 -3.57
N ASP A 130 -5.46 22.61 -3.61
CA ASP A 130 -6.81 22.37 -3.04
C ASP A 130 -7.71 21.51 -3.93
N GLY A 131 -7.29 21.16 -5.15
CA GLY A 131 -8.08 20.33 -6.07
C GLY A 131 -8.05 18.85 -5.70
N GLY A 132 -9.20 18.17 -5.85
CA GLY A 132 -9.33 16.75 -5.53
C GLY A 132 -8.26 15.86 -6.16
N ASP A 133 -7.90 16.09 -7.43
CA ASP A 133 -6.88 15.31 -8.14
C ASP A 133 -5.49 15.46 -7.51
N ALA A 134 -5.12 16.67 -7.09
CA ALA A 134 -3.84 16.94 -6.43
C ALA A 134 -3.77 16.24 -5.06
N ILE A 135 -4.88 16.25 -4.33
CA ILE A 135 -5.02 15.59 -3.04
C ILE A 135 -4.91 14.07 -3.21
N VAL A 136 -5.67 13.48 -4.14
CA VAL A 136 -5.64 12.03 -4.44
C VAL A 136 -4.24 11.61 -4.87
N ALA A 137 -3.58 12.39 -5.74
CA ALA A 137 -2.20 12.13 -6.13
C ALA A 137 -1.25 12.15 -4.92
N THR A 138 -1.39 13.11 -4.01
CA THR A 138 -0.54 13.18 -2.81
C THR A 138 -0.80 12.00 -1.86
N CYS A 139 -2.07 11.62 -1.70
CA CYS A 139 -2.44 10.46 -0.89
C CYS A 139 -1.81 9.19 -1.46
N ARG A 140 -2.05 8.91 -2.74
CA ARG A 140 -1.55 7.70 -3.41
C ARG A 140 -0.04 7.67 -3.52
N GLU A 141 0.59 8.78 -3.88
CA GLU A 141 2.01 8.79 -4.24
C GLU A 141 2.96 9.03 -3.08
N VAL A 142 2.46 9.53 -1.94
CA VAL A 142 3.30 9.92 -0.81
C VAL A 142 2.77 9.34 0.50
N ILE A 143 1.52 9.62 0.86
CA ILE A 143 1.00 9.27 2.20
C ILE A 143 0.79 7.76 2.34
N VAL A 144 0.22 7.09 1.33
CA VAL A 144 -0.03 5.65 1.36
C VAL A 144 1.27 4.86 1.56
N PRO A 145 2.36 5.08 0.80
CA PRO A 145 3.63 4.39 1.06
C PRO A 145 4.23 4.67 2.44
N LEU A 146 4.15 5.92 2.93
CA LEU A 146 4.64 6.27 4.27
C LEU A 146 3.86 5.53 5.36
N MET A 147 2.53 5.57 5.29
CA MET A 147 1.66 4.88 6.26
C MET A 147 1.84 3.38 6.16
N ALA A 148 1.90 2.80 4.95
CA ALA A 148 2.16 1.38 4.77
C ALA A 148 3.51 0.95 5.39
N ALA A 149 4.56 1.75 5.24
CA ALA A 149 5.86 1.49 5.85
C ALA A 149 5.80 1.51 7.37
N MET A 150 5.07 2.47 7.97
CA MET A 150 4.89 2.51 9.43
C MET A 150 4.04 1.35 9.94
N ALA A 151 2.99 0.99 9.21
CA ALA A 151 2.14 -0.14 9.55
C ALA A 151 2.94 -1.46 9.57
N GLU A 152 3.86 -1.63 8.63
CA GLU A 152 4.77 -2.78 8.60
C GLU A 152 5.70 -2.81 9.81
N LEU A 153 6.37 -1.70 10.12
CA LEU A 153 7.31 -1.63 11.25
C LEU A 153 6.63 -1.81 12.62
N ILE A 154 5.34 -1.49 12.72
CA ILE A 154 4.55 -1.65 13.95
C ILE A 154 4.00 -3.08 14.07
N GLY A 155 3.98 -3.86 12.99
CA GLY A 155 3.34 -5.17 12.94
C GLY A 155 1.81 -5.07 12.90
N TYR A 156 1.27 -4.18 12.08
CA TYR A 156 -0.17 -3.98 11.96
C TYR A 156 -0.82 -5.11 11.15
N ASP A 157 -1.61 -5.97 11.79
CA ASP A 157 -2.35 -7.06 11.14
C ASP A 157 -3.78 -6.62 10.79
N GLU A 158 -4.12 -6.64 9.50
CA GLU A 158 -5.49 -6.32 9.05
C GLU A 158 -6.40 -7.55 9.11
N ILE A 159 -7.58 -7.41 9.72
CA ILE A 159 -8.62 -8.43 9.73
C ILE A 159 -9.38 -8.35 8.40
N VAL A 160 -8.98 -9.15 7.41
CA VAL A 160 -9.72 -9.31 6.16
C VAL A 160 -10.91 -10.26 6.36
N PRO A 161 -12.18 -9.85 6.13
CA PRO A 161 -13.31 -10.77 6.01
C PRO A 161 -13.16 -11.57 4.71
N GLU A 162 -13.30 -12.89 4.79
CA GLU A 162 -13.08 -13.77 3.63
C GLU A 162 -14.39 -14.04 2.87
N ASP A 163 -14.29 -14.00 1.55
CA ASP A 163 -15.33 -14.41 0.61
C ASP A 163 -15.20 -15.94 0.40
N THR A 164 -16.01 -16.71 1.12
CA THR A 164 -16.06 -18.17 1.00
C THR A 164 -16.98 -18.55 -0.16
N SER A 165 -16.41 -18.71 -1.36
CA SER A 165 -17.14 -19.30 -2.48
C SER A 165 -17.33 -20.80 -2.23
N GLY A 166 -18.48 -21.17 -1.65
CA GLY A 166 -18.94 -22.57 -1.61
C GLY A 166 -19.26 -23.05 -3.02
N GLU A 167 -18.67 -24.18 -3.43
CA GLU A 167 -18.91 -24.80 -4.75
C GLU A 167 -20.31 -25.44 -4.88
N LEU A 168 -21.20 -25.27 -3.90
CA LEU A 168 -22.61 -25.67 -3.92
C LEU A 168 -23.47 -24.61 -3.21
N GLU A 169 -24.56 -24.19 -3.84
CA GLU A 169 -25.50 -23.21 -3.28
C GLU A 169 -26.12 -23.76 -1.97
N GLY A 170 -25.86 -23.07 -0.85
CA GLY A 170 -26.51 -23.33 0.45
C GLY A 170 -25.86 -24.37 1.37
N ALA A 171 -24.71 -24.97 1.03
CA ALA A 171 -24.04 -25.93 1.90
C ALA A 171 -23.19 -25.23 2.99
N LEU A 172 -23.50 -25.48 4.26
CA LEU A 172 -22.62 -25.13 5.38
C LEU A 172 -21.42 -26.08 5.37
N SER A 173 -20.26 -25.59 4.93
CA SER A 173 -18.99 -26.31 5.05
C SER A 173 -18.16 -25.72 6.19
N LEU A 174 -17.69 -26.59 7.10
CA LEU A 174 -16.67 -26.25 8.08
C LEU A 174 -15.31 -26.50 7.44
N ALA A 175 -14.74 -25.47 6.81
CA ALA A 175 -13.38 -25.52 6.29
C ALA A 175 -12.40 -25.11 7.40
N LEU A 176 -11.56 -26.04 7.83
CA LEU A 176 -10.43 -25.78 8.74
C LEU A 176 -9.27 -25.22 7.89
N VAL A 177 -9.38 -23.96 7.49
CA VAL A 177 -8.36 -23.29 6.67
C VAL A 177 -7.20 -22.87 7.58
N ARG A 178 -6.00 -23.43 7.36
CA ARG A 178 -4.76 -22.80 7.82
C ARG A 178 -4.57 -21.52 7.01
N LYS A 179 -5.00 -20.40 7.57
CA LYS A 179 -4.87 -19.06 6.98
C LYS A 179 -3.38 -18.67 6.99
N ARG A 180 -2.76 -18.62 5.81
CA ARG A 180 -1.47 -17.93 5.63
C ARG A 180 -1.76 -16.47 5.30
N GLU A 181 -1.16 -15.56 6.06
CA GLU A 181 -1.37 -14.12 5.98
C GLU A 181 -1.09 -13.56 4.57
N ARG A 182 -2.08 -12.88 3.99
CA ARG A 182 -1.88 -12.04 2.82
C ARG A 182 -1.60 -10.63 3.34
N ASN A 183 -0.33 -10.24 3.41
CA ASN A 183 0.02 -8.87 3.82
C ASN A 183 -0.44 -7.88 2.72
N PRO A 184 -1.42 -6.97 2.98
CA PRO A 184 -1.92 -6.01 2.00
C PRO A 184 -0.82 -5.09 1.44
N ARG A 185 0.28 -4.93 2.18
CA ARG A 185 1.44 -4.11 1.78
C ARG A 185 2.27 -4.78 0.69
N ASN A 186 2.32 -6.11 0.66
CA ASN A 186 2.92 -6.84 -0.46
C ASN A 186 2.13 -6.61 -1.76
N ARG A 187 0.79 -6.52 -1.68
CA ARG A 187 -0.03 -6.15 -2.83
C ARG A 187 0.25 -4.73 -3.28
N LEU A 188 0.27 -3.78 -2.34
CA LEU A 188 0.59 -2.38 -2.64
C LEU A 188 1.94 -2.26 -3.36
N LEU A 189 2.99 -2.86 -2.80
CA LEU A 189 4.33 -2.75 -3.37
C LEU A 189 4.43 -3.45 -4.74
N CYS A 190 3.82 -4.62 -4.90
CA CYS A 190 3.74 -5.33 -6.19
C CYS A 190 3.11 -4.43 -7.28
N LEU A 191 1.99 -3.77 -6.99
CA LEU A 191 1.33 -2.86 -7.95
C LEU A 191 2.17 -1.61 -8.26
N ARG A 192 2.92 -1.08 -7.29
CA ARG A 192 3.81 0.08 -7.53
C ARG A 192 5.04 -0.30 -8.36
N VAL A 193 5.61 -1.48 -8.12
CA VAL A 193 6.82 -1.96 -8.83
C VAL A 193 6.49 -2.39 -10.26
N HIS A 194 5.43 -3.18 -10.44
CA HIS A 194 5.06 -3.75 -11.75
C HIS A 194 4.07 -2.88 -12.55
N GLY A 195 3.48 -1.90 -11.89
CA GLY A 195 2.46 -1.01 -12.42
C GLY A 195 1.04 -1.56 -12.31
N TYR A 196 0.06 -0.66 -12.42
CA TYR A 196 -1.38 -0.97 -12.39
C TYR A 196 -1.89 -1.52 -13.73
N LYS A 197 -1.23 -2.58 -14.23
CA LYS A 197 -1.61 -3.32 -15.44
C LYS A 197 -1.49 -4.82 -15.18
N CYS A 198 -2.26 -5.63 -15.90
CA CYS A 198 -2.02 -7.07 -15.90
C CYS A 198 -0.65 -7.37 -16.51
N TYR A 199 0.18 -8.09 -15.78
CA TYR A 199 1.50 -8.53 -16.23
C TYR A 199 1.41 -9.49 -17.42
N CYS A 200 0.37 -10.33 -17.46
CA CYS A 200 0.15 -11.33 -18.49
C CYS A 200 -0.41 -10.73 -19.79
N CYS A 201 -1.59 -10.08 -19.75
CA CYS A 201 -2.26 -9.58 -20.98
C CYS A 201 -2.14 -8.07 -21.22
N GLY A 202 -1.46 -7.33 -20.33
CA GLY A 202 -1.28 -5.88 -20.47
C GLY A 202 -2.52 -5.03 -20.17
N LEU A 203 -3.68 -5.63 -19.88
CA LEU A 203 -4.92 -4.90 -19.57
C LEU A 203 -4.71 -3.89 -18.43
N LYS A 204 -5.18 -2.66 -18.63
CA LYS A 204 -5.24 -1.60 -17.62
C LYS A 204 -6.71 -1.35 -17.25
N PRO A 205 -7.27 -2.05 -16.25
CA PRO A 205 -8.71 -1.99 -15.99
C PRO A 205 -9.17 -0.57 -15.59
N GLN A 206 -8.32 0.19 -14.91
CA GLN A 206 -8.58 1.57 -14.52
C GLN A 206 -8.84 2.51 -15.71
N LEU A 207 -8.22 2.26 -16.88
CA LEU A 207 -8.50 3.04 -18.09
C LEU A 207 -9.89 2.75 -18.68
N LYS A 208 -10.42 1.56 -18.43
CA LYS A 208 -11.72 1.11 -18.96
C LYS A 208 -12.88 1.41 -18.00
N TYR A 209 -12.64 1.26 -16.70
CA TYR A 209 -13.68 1.27 -15.67
C TYR A 209 -13.53 2.41 -14.66
N GLY A 210 -12.51 3.27 -14.79
CA GLY A 210 -12.25 4.35 -13.85
C GLY A 210 -12.00 3.82 -12.43
N PRO A 211 -12.62 4.40 -11.38
CA PRO A 211 -12.47 3.94 -10.00
C PRO A 211 -12.84 2.46 -9.79
N ALA A 212 -13.84 1.94 -10.51
CA ALA A 212 -14.23 0.53 -10.46
C ALA A 212 -13.18 -0.41 -11.07
N GLY A 213 -12.12 0.12 -11.69
CA GLY A 213 -11.01 -0.64 -12.26
C GLY A 213 -9.91 -1.04 -11.28
N LYS A 214 -10.06 -0.82 -9.96
CA LYS A 214 -9.11 -1.29 -8.94
C LYS A 214 -9.17 -2.82 -8.70
N VAL A 215 -9.28 -3.61 -9.77
CA VAL A 215 -9.61 -5.07 -9.76
C VAL A 215 -8.42 -5.98 -10.05
N LEU A 216 -7.19 -5.47 -10.06
CA LEU A 216 -6.02 -6.32 -10.22
C LEU A 216 -5.77 -7.15 -8.94
N GLU A 217 -5.49 -8.42 -9.17
CA GLU A 217 -5.20 -9.44 -8.16
C GLU A 217 -3.69 -9.72 -8.17
N VAL A 218 -3.08 -9.93 -6.99
CA VAL A 218 -1.65 -10.22 -6.90
C VAL A 218 -1.45 -11.73 -6.83
N HIS A 219 -0.71 -12.25 -7.81
CA HIS A 219 -0.41 -13.66 -7.98
C HIS A 219 1.01 -13.97 -7.51
N HIS A 220 1.18 -15.09 -6.82
CA HIS A 220 2.49 -15.59 -6.39
C HIS A 220 3.06 -16.49 -7.48
N LEU A 221 4.24 -16.16 -8.01
CA LEU A 221 4.91 -16.94 -9.05
C LEU A 221 5.30 -18.34 -8.57
N GLN A 222 5.70 -18.45 -7.29
CA GLN A 222 5.85 -19.72 -6.61
C GLN A 222 4.62 -19.96 -5.73
N PRO A 223 3.83 -21.03 -5.96
CA PRO A 223 2.65 -21.29 -5.16
C PRO A 223 3.02 -21.46 -3.68
N VAL A 224 2.27 -20.78 -2.81
CA VAL A 224 2.43 -20.84 -1.35
C VAL A 224 2.39 -22.29 -0.84
N SER A 225 1.58 -23.15 -1.46
CA SER A 225 1.43 -24.57 -1.10
C SER A 225 2.66 -25.42 -1.39
N GLN A 226 3.60 -24.93 -2.20
CA GLN A 226 4.84 -25.62 -2.56
C GLN A 226 6.05 -25.14 -1.74
N LEU A 227 5.83 -24.21 -0.79
CA LEU A 227 6.89 -23.80 0.14
C LEU A 227 7.06 -24.85 1.23
N HIS A 228 8.28 -25.41 1.33
CA HIS A 228 8.68 -26.32 2.39
C HIS A 228 8.91 -25.61 3.74
N GLU A 229 9.23 -24.31 3.71
CA GLU A 229 9.48 -23.47 4.88
C GLU A 229 8.72 -22.14 4.76
N GLU A 230 8.34 -21.55 5.89
CA GLU A 230 7.75 -20.21 5.93
C GLU A 230 8.83 -19.18 5.56
N ARG A 231 8.58 -18.39 4.51
CA ARG A 231 9.44 -17.26 4.13
C ARG A 231 8.59 -16.06 3.75
N ARG A 232 9.11 -14.85 3.95
CA ARG A 232 8.53 -13.65 3.36
C ARG A 232 8.78 -13.61 1.85
N TYR A 233 7.84 -13.00 1.14
CA TYR A 233 7.90 -12.81 -0.30
C TYR A 233 8.54 -11.46 -0.63
N ASP A 234 9.38 -11.42 -1.65
CA ASP A 234 9.81 -10.18 -2.30
C ASP A 234 8.73 -9.76 -3.32
N PRO A 235 7.99 -8.66 -3.12
CA PRO A 235 6.94 -8.24 -4.05
C PRO A 235 7.43 -7.92 -5.47
N LYS A 236 8.73 -7.68 -5.65
CA LYS A 236 9.34 -7.47 -6.96
C LYS A 236 9.64 -8.79 -7.67
N ALA A 237 10.16 -9.78 -6.95
CA ALA A 237 10.65 -11.03 -7.53
C ALA A 237 9.62 -12.17 -7.50
N ASP A 238 8.77 -12.22 -6.48
CA ASP A 238 7.88 -13.35 -6.22
C ASP A 238 6.43 -13.09 -6.62
N LEU A 239 6.05 -11.84 -6.84
CA LEU A 239 4.66 -11.42 -7.06
C LEU A 239 4.48 -10.69 -8.39
N VAL A 240 3.33 -10.89 -9.03
CA VAL A 240 2.92 -10.14 -10.22
C VAL A 240 1.44 -9.76 -10.18
N PRO A 241 1.05 -8.59 -10.73
CA PRO A 241 -0.36 -8.21 -10.83
C PRO A 241 -1.03 -8.86 -12.05
N LEU A 242 -2.17 -9.51 -11.85
CA LEU A 242 -2.98 -10.12 -12.90
C LEU A 242 -4.41 -9.54 -12.90
N CYS A 243 -5.06 -9.49 -14.06
CA CYS A 243 -6.49 -9.25 -14.09
C CYS A 243 -7.26 -10.50 -13.66
N PRO A 244 -8.54 -10.39 -13.23
CA PRO A 244 -9.32 -11.53 -12.76
C PRO A 244 -9.37 -12.69 -13.77
N ASN A 245 -9.43 -12.38 -15.07
CA ASN A 245 -9.44 -13.38 -16.13
C ASN A 245 -8.12 -14.16 -16.22
N CYS A 246 -6.98 -13.46 -16.29
CA CYS A 246 -5.67 -14.11 -16.35
C CYS A 246 -5.35 -14.86 -15.06
N HIS A 247 -5.69 -14.30 -13.90
CA HIS A 247 -5.49 -14.97 -12.62
C HIS A 247 -6.30 -16.27 -12.55
N ARG A 248 -7.57 -16.23 -12.98
CA ARG A 248 -8.39 -17.44 -13.09
C ARG A 248 -7.80 -18.44 -14.08
N ALA A 249 -7.34 -17.97 -15.25
CA ALA A 249 -6.77 -18.81 -16.30
C ALA A 249 -5.53 -19.58 -15.82
N VAL A 250 -4.60 -18.92 -15.11
CA VAL A 250 -3.42 -19.56 -14.50
C VAL A 250 -3.82 -20.75 -13.63
N HIS A 251 -4.87 -20.59 -12.82
CA HIS A 251 -5.36 -21.61 -11.89
C HIS A 251 -6.30 -22.67 -12.48
N THR A 252 -6.55 -22.64 -13.80
CA THR A 252 -7.31 -23.71 -14.47
C THR A 252 -6.53 -25.03 -14.54
N ARG A 253 -5.19 -24.99 -14.46
CA ARG A 253 -4.35 -26.18 -14.30
C ARG A 253 -4.10 -26.45 -12.81
N ARG A 254 -4.35 -27.69 -12.39
CA ARG A 254 -4.11 -28.19 -11.03
C ARG A 254 -3.41 -29.55 -11.08
N PRO A 255 -2.60 -29.92 -10.08
CA PRO A 255 -2.28 -29.15 -8.86
C PRO A 255 -1.29 -28.01 -9.09
N THR A 256 -0.55 -28.03 -10.21
CA THR A 256 0.43 -27.00 -10.58
C THR A 256 -0.20 -26.01 -11.56
N PRO A 257 -0.37 -24.73 -11.19
CA PRO A 257 -0.88 -23.69 -12.10
C PRO A 257 -0.01 -23.53 -13.36
N TYR A 258 -0.55 -22.90 -14.39
CA TYR A 258 0.28 -22.45 -15.52
C TYR A 258 1.30 -21.39 -15.05
N SER A 259 2.51 -21.44 -15.58
CA SER A 259 3.43 -20.31 -15.45
C SER A 259 2.88 -19.13 -16.23
N ILE A 260 3.34 -17.93 -15.89
CA ILE A 260 2.93 -16.72 -16.60
C ILE A 260 3.39 -16.77 -18.06
N GLU A 261 4.58 -17.31 -18.30
CA GLU A 261 5.17 -17.49 -19.62
C GLU A 261 4.34 -18.47 -20.46
N GLU A 262 3.92 -19.60 -19.88
CA GLU A 262 3.03 -20.55 -20.56
C GLU A 262 1.73 -19.87 -20.99
N LEU A 263 1.11 -19.09 -20.10
CA LEU A 263 -0.15 -18.43 -20.40
C LEU A 263 0.01 -17.34 -21.48
N ILE A 264 1.13 -16.59 -21.47
CA ILE A 264 1.45 -15.62 -22.52
C ILE A 264 1.56 -16.31 -23.89
N ILE A 265 2.31 -17.41 -23.96
CA ILE A 265 2.48 -18.18 -25.21
C ILE A 265 1.12 -18.65 -25.74
N MET A 266 0.24 -19.15 -24.86
CA MET A 266 -1.10 -19.60 -25.26
C MET A 266 -1.97 -18.47 -25.84
N MET A 267 -1.87 -17.26 -25.30
CA MET A 267 -2.61 -16.11 -25.83
C MET A 267 -2.11 -15.71 -27.22
N ASP A 268 -0.80 -15.71 -27.44
CA ASP A 268 -0.19 -15.34 -28.73
C ASP A 268 -0.53 -16.34 -29.84
N THR A 269 -0.61 -17.63 -29.52
CA THR A 269 -0.99 -18.68 -30.49
C THR A 269 -2.47 -18.66 -30.92
N ASN A 270 -3.33 -17.91 -30.22
CA ASN A 270 -4.77 -17.81 -30.50
C ASN A 270 -5.15 -16.49 -31.21
N VAL A 271 -4.17 -15.68 -31.64
CA VAL A 271 -4.40 -14.48 -32.46
C VAL A 271 -4.38 -14.86 -33.94
N HIS A 272 -5.39 -15.62 -34.38
CA HIS A 272 -5.67 -15.90 -35.80
C HIS A 272 -7.17 -15.77 -36.07
#